data_AF-A0A1B8F1V7-F1
#
_entry.id   AF-A0A1B8F1V7-F1
#
_cell.length_a   1.000
_cell.length_b   1.000
_cell.length_c   1.000
_cell.angle_alpha   90.00
_cell.angle_beta   90.00
_cell.angle_gamma   90.00
#
_symmetry.space_group_name_H-M   'P 1'
#
loop_
_entity.id
_entity.type
_entity.pdbx_description
1 polymer ?
#
loop_
_entity_poly.entity_id
_entity_poly.type
_entity_poly.pdbx_seq_one_letter_code
_entity_poly.pdbx_strand_id
1 'polypeptide(L)'
;MALSLTSLTNLQITRATTLEGLKNGETKVVWTDSTASRCCNIWAPELHYFDGLWYIYYTAGTSADLNGQRPNVLKGGATPFDSYSHLATLMNTWGIDGSILRTTSANYFVYSCFSSAGLQSLCIAPLNSPGSVGVTTVISQPTQSWETVGNPVNEGPVAMYYGGKTYLAYSASDCWTASYQLGLLTWNGGDPTQASSWAKTGPFLTSASGWRGSQWVLPKPRWD
;
A
#
# COMPACT_ATOMS: atom_id res chain seq x y z
N MET A 1 8.76 -17.10 -5.98
CA MET A 1 8.60 -15.70 -5.54
C MET A 1 8.32 -14.82 -6.73
N ALA A 2 7.45 -13.81 -6.59
CA ALA A 2 7.13 -12.85 -7.64
C ALA A 2 7.10 -11.43 -7.04
N LEU A 3 7.59 -10.43 -7.77
CA LEU A 3 7.59 -9.02 -7.42
C LEU A 3 6.93 -8.23 -8.54
N SER A 4 6.02 -7.32 -8.20
CA SER A 4 5.42 -6.37 -9.13
C SER A 4 6.25 -5.08 -9.20
N LEU A 5 6.43 -4.56 -10.41
CA LEU A 5 7.20 -3.35 -10.70
C LEU A 5 6.39 -2.42 -11.61
N THR A 6 6.64 -1.12 -11.50
CA THR A 6 6.02 -0.09 -12.34
C THR A 6 7.05 0.61 -13.21
N SER A 7 6.70 0.92 -14.45
CA SER A 7 7.44 1.88 -15.28
C SER A 7 6.71 3.19 -15.49
N LEU A 8 5.80 3.57 -14.57
CA LEU A 8 4.81 4.65 -14.68
C LEU A 8 3.73 4.46 -15.77
N THR A 9 3.96 3.57 -16.73
CA THR A 9 3.10 3.36 -17.93
C THR A 9 2.70 1.91 -18.15
N ASN A 10 3.32 0.95 -17.46
CA ASN A 10 2.91 -0.46 -17.48
C ASN A 10 3.21 -1.14 -16.13
N LEU A 11 2.65 -2.34 -15.99
CA LEU A 11 2.86 -3.24 -14.85
C LEU A 11 3.64 -4.46 -15.29
N GLN A 12 4.69 -4.76 -14.54
CA GLN A 12 5.60 -5.87 -14.78
C GLN A 12 5.64 -6.79 -13.57
N ILE A 13 5.92 -8.06 -13.82
CA ILE A 13 6.23 -9.04 -12.78
C ILE A 13 7.60 -9.63 -13.06
N THR A 14 8.44 -9.67 -12.02
CA THR A 14 9.69 -10.42 -11.99
C THR A 14 9.52 -11.65 -11.12
N ARG A 15 9.95 -12.84 -11.58
CA ARG A 15 9.86 -14.08 -10.79
C ARG A 15 11.21 -14.76 -10.62
N ALA A 16 11.39 -15.37 -9.45
CA ALA A 16 12.55 -16.19 -9.12
C ALA A 16 12.19 -17.24 -8.05
N THR A 17 13.02 -18.26 -7.88
CA THR A 17 12.85 -19.29 -6.84
C THR A 17 13.39 -18.84 -5.48
N THR A 18 14.24 -17.82 -5.44
CA THR A 18 14.80 -17.22 -4.22
C THR A 18 14.66 -15.70 -4.24
N LEU A 19 14.75 -15.06 -3.06
CA LEU A 19 14.72 -13.60 -2.94
C LEU A 19 15.90 -12.95 -3.69
N GLU A 20 17.12 -13.43 -3.48
CA GLU A 20 18.32 -12.96 -4.19
C GLU A 20 18.21 -13.14 -5.71
N GLY A 21 17.54 -14.22 -6.15
CA GLY A 21 17.31 -14.49 -7.55
C GLY A 21 16.46 -13.43 -8.26
N LEU A 22 15.64 -12.64 -7.53
CA LEU A 22 14.83 -11.58 -8.13
C LEU A 22 15.68 -10.52 -8.83
N LYS A 23 16.93 -10.32 -8.41
CA LYS A 23 17.87 -9.38 -9.04
C LYS A 23 18.05 -9.65 -10.54
N ASN A 24 18.05 -10.93 -10.92
CA ASN A 24 18.26 -11.39 -12.29
C ASN A 24 17.08 -12.24 -12.78
N GLY A 25 15.92 -12.11 -12.14
CA GLY A 25 14.74 -12.92 -12.42
C GLY A 25 14.17 -12.61 -13.80
N GLU A 26 13.38 -13.54 -14.33
CA GLU A 26 12.63 -13.31 -15.57
C GLU A 26 11.55 -12.25 -15.31
N THR A 27 11.55 -11.19 -16.14
CA THR A 27 10.60 -10.08 -16.05
C THR A 27 9.69 -10.05 -17.26
N LYS A 28 8.38 -9.89 -17.02
CA LYS A 28 7.35 -9.81 -18.06
C LYS A 28 6.46 -8.61 -17.81
N VAL A 29 6.14 -7.86 -18.87
CA VAL A 29 5.02 -6.91 -18.86
C VAL A 29 3.72 -7.71 -18.87
N VAL A 30 2.94 -7.59 -17.80
CA VAL A 30 1.70 -8.35 -17.62
C VAL A 30 0.45 -7.53 -17.94
N TRP A 31 0.58 -6.21 -17.97
CA TRP A 31 -0.50 -5.29 -18.31
C TRP A 31 0.00 -3.90 -18.73
N THR A 32 -0.71 -3.30 -19.69
CA THR A 32 -0.57 -1.92 -20.15
C THR A 32 -1.98 -1.40 -20.48
N ASP A 33 -2.21 -0.09 -20.40
CA ASP A 33 -3.49 0.53 -20.75
C ASP A 33 -3.28 1.87 -21.45
N SER A 34 -4.23 2.23 -22.32
CA SER A 34 -4.28 3.49 -23.05
C SER A 34 -5.47 4.35 -22.65
N THR A 35 -6.29 3.90 -21.70
CA THR A 35 -7.46 4.64 -21.21
C THR A 35 -7.00 5.87 -20.44
N ALA A 36 -7.33 7.06 -20.94
CA ALA A 36 -6.82 8.35 -20.46
C ALA A 36 -6.98 8.60 -18.95
N SER A 37 -8.00 8.01 -18.31
CA SER A 37 -8.24 8.15 -16.87
C SER A 37 -7.33 7.30 -15.98
N ARG A 38 -6.61 6.31 -16.53
CA ARG A 38 -5.83 5.33 -15.76
C ARG A 38 -4.63 4.72 -16.51
N CYS A 39 -4.18 5.37 -17.59
CA CYS A 39 -3.05 4.91 -18.41
C CYS A 39 -1.69 5.17 -17.77
N CYS A 40 -1.68 6.06 -16.78
CA CYS A 40 -0.54 6.91 -16.53
C CYS A 40 -0.34 7.08 -15.02
N ASN A 41 0.88 7.45 -14.62
CA ASN A 41 1.27 7.57 -13.21
C ASN A 41 0.95 6.29 -12.42
N ILE A 42 1.31 5.14 -12.99
CA ILE A 42 1.09 3.83 -12.38
C ILE A 42 2.04 3.64 -11.20
N TRP A 43 1.51 3.44 -9.99
CA TRP A 43 2.27 3.32 -8.75
C TRP A 43 1.86 2.12 -7.88
N ALA A 44 2.79 1.72 -7.01
CA ALA A 44 2.59 0.83 -5.87
C ALA A 44 1.70 -0.41 -6.14
N PRO A 45 2.05 -1.28 -7.10
CA PRO A 45 1.29 -2.48 -7.37
C PRO A 45 1.53 -3.53 -6.28
N GLU A 46 0.45 -4.06 -5.72
CA GLU A 46 0.46 -5.20 -4.82
C GLU A 46 -0.23 -6.42 -5.44
N LEU A 47 0.42 -7.57 -5.31
CA LEU A 47 -0.05 -8.82 -5.84
C LEU A 47 -0.77 -9.63 -4.74
N HIS A 48 -2.02 -10.00 -5.00
CA HIS A 48 -2.85 -10.75 -4.07
C HIS A 48 -3.51 -11.96 -4.73
N TYR A 49 -3.71 -13.02 -3.96
CA TYR A 49 -4.37 -14.24 -4.41
C TYR A 49 -5.72 -14.41 -3.72
N PHE A 50 -6.77 -14.63 -4.50
CA PHE A 50 -8.12 -14.90 -4.03
C PHE A 50 -8.74 -16.01 -4.88
N ASP A 51 -9.28 -17.04 -4.22
CA ASP A 51 -10.11 -18.08 -4.83
C ASP A 51 -9.55 -18.67 -6.13
N GLY A 52 -8.26 -19.02 -6.14
CA GLY A 52 -7.63 -19.64 -7.30
C GLY A 52 -6.95 -18.67 -8.27
N LEU A 53 -7.16 -17.36 -8.12
CA LEU A 53 -6.74 -16.35 -9.10
C LEU A 53 -5.88 -15.25 -8.48
N TRP A 54 -4.97 -14.71 -9.31
CA TRP A 54 -4.14 -13.57 -8.97
C TRP A 54 -4.80 -12.24 -9.36
N TYR A 55 -4.59 -11.23 -8.52
CA TYR A 55 -5.08 -9.87 -8.68
C TYR A 55 -3.95 -8.89 -8.38
N ILE A 56 -3.88 -7.80 -9.15
CA ILE A 56 -2.93 -6.70 -8.89
C ILE A 56 -3.74 -5.47 -8.51
N TYR A 57 -3.52 -4.96 -7.29
CA TYR A 57 -4.06 -3.69 -6.83
C TYR A 57 -3.00 -2.64 -7.08
N TYR A 58 -3.34 -1.52 -7.71
CA TYR A 58 -2.38 -0.51 -8.08
C TYR A 58 -3.03 0.87 -8.11
N THR A 59 -2.22 1.91 -8.13
CA THR A 59 -2.69 3.28 -8.31
C THR A 59 -2.44 3.71 -9.75
N ALA A 60 -3.39 4.41 -10.37
CA ALA A 60 -3.18 5.08 -11.65
C ALA A 60 -4.10 6.29 -11.79
N GLY A 61 -3.76 7.16 -12.74
CA GLY A 61 -4.52 8.36 -13.06
C GLY A 61 -4.26 8.84 -14.48
N THR A 62 -4.36 10.15 -14.66
CA THR A 62 -4.21 10.80 -15.96
C THR A 62 -2.75 11.15 -16.25
N SER A 63 -2.42 11.50 -17.49
CA SER A 63 -1.09 12.01 -17.85
C SER A 63 -0.88 13.48 -17.48
N ALA A 64 -1.94 14.23 -17.17
CA ALA A 64 -1.87 15.69 -17.01
C ALA A 64 -1.30 16.11 -15.65
N ASP A 65 -1.73 15.44 -14.59
CA ASP A 65 -1.33 15.72 -13.21
C ASP A 65 -1.54 14.50 -12.28
N LEU A 66 -1.25 14.68 -10.99
CA LEU A 66 -1.39 13.68 -9.94
C LEU A 66 -2.71 13.79 -9.15
N ASN A 67 -3.63 14.67 -9.55
CA ASN A 67 -4.94 14.85 -8.90
C ASN A 67 -5.92 13.73 -9.29
N GLY A 68 -5.63 13.05 -10.40
CA GLY A 68 -6.42 11.94 -10.93
C GLY A 68 -6.14 10.57 -10.32
N GLN A 69 -5.26 10.44 -9.32
CA GLN A 69 -4.86 9.12 -8.81
C GLN A 69 -6.01 8.39 -8.14
N ARG A 70 -6.26 7.15 -8.57
CA ARG A 70 -7.30 6.26 -8.04
C ARG A 70 -6.73 4.85 -7.82
N PRO A 71 -7.24 4.13 -6.81
CA PRO A 71 -6.97 2.70 -6.68
C PRO A 71 -7.74 1.91 -7.74
N ASN A 72 -7.03 1.03 -8.42
CA ASN A 72 -7.53 0.16 -9.46
C ASN A 72 -7.13 -1.29 -9.16
N VAL A 73 -7.84 -2.24 -9.74
CA VAL A 73 -7.53 -3.66 -9.64
C VAL A 73 -7.55 -4.32 -11.01
N LEU A 74 -6.56 -5.18 -11.22
CA LEU A 74 -6.49 -6.10 -12.35
C LEU A 74 -6.85 -7.51 -11.90
N LYS A 75 -7.51 -8.26 -12.78
CA LYS A 75 -7.73 -9.70 -12.65
C LYS A 75 -6.80 -10.45 -13.59
N GLY A 76 -6.05 -11.39 -13.02
CA GLY A 76 -5.16 -12.31 -13.73
C GLY A 76 -5.72 -13.73 -13.78
N GLY A 77 -4.80 -14.68 -13.96
CA GLY A 77 -5.10 -16.11 -14.04
C GLY A 77 -4.65 -16.89 -12.81
N ALA A 78 -4.44 -18.19 -13.00
CA ALA A 78 -4.03 -19.11 -11.94
C ALA A 78 -2.55 -18.93 -11.55
N THR A 79 -1.73 -18.38 -12.46
CA THR A 79 -0.33 -18.07 -12.19
C THR A 79 -0.11 -16.56 -12.16
N PRO A 80 0.84 -16.06 -11.33
CA PRO A 80 1.08 -14.63 -11.26
C PRO A 80 1.69 -14.09 -12.55
N PHE A 81 2.19 -14.96 -13.44
CA PHE A 81 2.83 -14.60 -14.71
C PHE A 81 1.86 -14.62 -15.90
N ASP A 82 0.58 -14.91 -15.66
CA ASP A 82 -0.47 -14.85 -16.68
C ASP A 82 -0.70 -13.39 -17.13
N SER A 83 -1.45 -13.21 -18.21
CA SER A 83 -1.87 -11.87 -18.63
C SER A 83 -2.99 -11.36 -17.74
N TYR A 84 -3.03 -10.05 -17.50
CA TYR A 84 -4.04 -9.43 -16.66
C TYR A 84 -4.97 -8.55 -17.48
N SER A 85 -6.16 -8.33 -16.95
CA SER A 85 -7.16 -7.40 -17.50
C SER A 85 -7.66 -6.47 -16.41
N HIS A 86 -8.03 -5.23 -16.79
CA HIS A 86 -8.61 -4.29 -15.85
C HIS A 86 -9.96 -4.81 -15.35
N LEU A 87 -10.09 -4.96 -14.03
CA LEU A 87 -11.32 -5.42 -13.39
C LEU A 87 -12.18 -4.23 -12.95
N ALA A 88 -11.60 -3.31 -12.17
CA ALA A 88 -12.35 -2.18 -11.63
C ALA A 88 -11.44 -1.04 -11.17
N THR A 89 -11.98 0.19 -11.21
CA THR A 89 -11.54 1.29 -10.36
C THR A 89 -12.35 1.20 -9.07
N LEU A 90 -11.69 1.07 -7.92
CA LEU A 90 -12.37 0.72 -6.66
C LEU A 90 -13.19 1.89 -6.08
N MET A 91 -12.82 3.13 -6.40
CA MET A 91 -13.49 4.35 -5.95
C MET A 91 -13.20 5.52 -6.88
N ASN A 92 -14.11 6.49 -6.93
CA ASN A 92 -14.01 7.68 -7.79
C ASN A 92 -13.34 8.89 -7.10
N THR A 93 -12.97 8.76 -5.83
CA THR A 93 -12.23 9.77 -5.05
C THR A 93 -10.74 9.50 -5.05
N TRP A 94 -9.92 10.54 -4.82
CA TRP A 94 -8.47 10.39 -4.76
C TRP A 94 -8.06 9.35 -3.72
N GLY A 95 -7.13 8.48 -4.11
CA GLY A 95 -6.55 7.48 -3.21
C GLY A 95 -5.40 6.74 -3.88
N ILE A 96 -4.42 6.35 -3.08
CA ILE A 96 -3.20 5.67 -3.52
C ILE A 96 -2.82 4.52 -2.59
N ASP A 97 -1.86 3.70 -3.02
CA ASP A 97 -1.19 2.68 -2.21
C ASP A 97 -2.15 1.67 -1.57
N GLY A 98 -3.01 1.09 -2.39
CA GLY A 98 -3.97 0.10 -1.94
C GLY A 98 -3.33 -1.24 -1.55
N SER A 99 -3.64 -1.73 -0.35
CA SER A 99 -3.27 -3.05 0.16
C SER A 99 -4.47 -3.76 0.78
N ILE A 100 -4.31 -5.04 1.11
CA ILE A 100 -5.36 -5.90 1.67
C ILE A 100 -5.02 -6.35 3.09
N LEU A 101 -5.84 -5.89 4.03
CA LEU A 101 -5.93 -6.43 5.38
C LEU A 101 -6.85 -7.66 5.37
N ARG A 102 -6.39 -8.76 5.95
CA ARG A 102 -7.12 -10.03 6.06
C ARG A 102 -7.38 -10.30 7.52
N THR A 103 -8.62 -10.56 7.89
CA THR A 103 -9.00 -11.03 9.22
C THR A 103 -9.62 -12.41 9.11
N THR A 104 -9.94 -13.03 10.25
CA THR A 104 -10.66 -14.31 10.28
C THR A 104 -12.10 -14.20 9.77
N SER A 105 -12.68 -13.00 9.76
CA SER A 105 -14.08 -12.77 9.39
C SER A 105 -14.26 -12.15 8.02
N ALA A 106 -13.30 -11.33 7.55
CA ALA A 106 -13.42 -10.61 6.29
C ALA A 106 -12.08 -10.09 5.78
N ASN A 107 -12.06 -9.66 4.52
CA ASN A 107 -10.98 -8.88 3.94
C ASN A 107 -11.38 -7.40 3.90
N TYR A 108 -10.39 -6.53 3.98
CA TYR A 108 -10.56 -5.09 3.92
C TYR A 108 -9.52 -4.49 2.98
N PHE A 109 -9.95 -3.49 2.22
CA PHE A 109 -9.06 -2.66 1.42
C PHE A 109 -8.58 -1.50 2.28
N VAL A 110 -7.26 -1.36 2.44
CA VAL A 110 -6.61 -0.28 3.20
C VAL A 110 -5.78 0.54 2.23
N TYR A 111 -5.86 1.86 2.31
CA TYR A 111 -5.23 2.74 1.33
C TYR A 111 -5.00 4.15 1.90
N SER A 112 -4.19 4.94 1.21
CA SER A 112 -3.99 6.36 1.49
C SER A 112 -5.11 7.19 0.86
N CYS A 113 -5.73 8.06 1.63
CA CYS A 113 -6.87 8.89 1.24
C CYS A 113 -6.76 10.30 1.85
N PHE A 114 -7.59 11.24 1.43
CA PHE A 114 -7.76 12.50 2.18
C PHE A 114 -8.92 12.36 3.17
N SER A 115 -8.68 12.69 4.44
CA SER A 115 -9.73 12.79 5.46
C SER A 115 -10.60 14.03 5.23
N SER A 116 -11.73 14.13 5.94
CA SER A 116 -12.58 15.33 5.91
C SER A 116 -11.87 16.60 6.41
N ALA A 117 -10.77 16.44 7.17
CA ALA A 117 -9.92 17.54 7.59
C ALA A 117 -8.85 17.94 6.54
N GLY A 118 -8.83 17.28 5.38
CA GLY A 118 -7.86 17.53 4.31
C GLY A 118 -6.47 16.94 4.57
N LEU A 119 -6.34 15.99 5.50
CA LEU A 119 -5.07 15.33 5.82
C LEU A 119 -4.93 14.02 5.03
N GLN A 120 -3.77 13.76 4.44
CA GLN A 120 -3.48 12.48 3.79
C GLN A 120 -3.31 11.39 4.86
N SER A 121 -4.27 10.48 4.92
CA SER A 121 -4.61 9.62 6.04
C SER A 121 -4.74 8.17 5.57
N LEU A 122 -4.74 7.22 6.51
CA LEU A 122 -5.09 5.84 6.18
C LEU A 122 -6.61 5.64 6.29
N CYS A 123 -7.18 5.17 5.19
CA CYS A 123 -8.55 4.75 5.07
C CYS A 123 -8.66 3.22 5.00
N ILE A 124 -9.82 2.70 5.40
CA ILE A 124 -10.17 1.29 5.30
C ILE A 124 -11.62 1.13 4.83
N ALA A 125 -11.88 0.12 4.02
CA ALA A 125 -13.22 -0.28 3.62
C ALA A 125 -13.34 -1.81 3.60
N PRO A 126 -14.51 -2.40 3.94
CA PRO A 126 -14.74 -3.82 3.69
C PRO A 126 -14.52 -4.17 2.21
N LEU A 127 -13.84 -5.28 1.93
CA LEU A 127 -13.65 -5.79 0.57
C LEU A 127 -14.76 -6.79 0.25
N ASN A 128 -15.83 -6.32 -0.39
CA ASN A 128 -17.01 -7.12 -0.72
C ASN A 128 -16.70 -8.17 -1.80
N SER A 129 -15.81 -7.83 -2.73
CA SER A 129 -15.23 -8.72 -3.73
C SER A 129 -13.88 -8.16 -4.16
N PRO A 130 -13.03 -8.90 -4.90
CA PRO A 130 -11.74 -8.37 -5.35
C PRO A 130 -11.83 -7.05 -6.16
N GLY A 131 -13.00 -6.69 -6.69
CA GLY A 131 -13.22 -5.44 -7.44
C GLY A 131 -14.26 -4.50 -6.83
N SER A 132 -14.68 -4.72 -5.58
CA SER A 132 -15.71 -3.91 -4.93
C SER A 132 -15.43 -3.73 -3.45
N VAL A 133 -15.49 -2.48 -3.00
CA VAL A 133 -15.34 -2.10 -1.59
C VAL A 133 -16.64 -1.55 -1.02
N GLY A 134 -16.79 -1.65 0.30
CA GLY A 134 -17.88 -1.06 1.06
C GLY A 134 -17.62 0.41 1.40
N VAL A 135 -18.23 0.88 2.48
CA VAL A 135 -18.06 2.26 2.97
C VAL A 135 -16.65 2.43 3.52
N THR A 136 -15.98 3.48 3.07
CA THR A 136 -14.67 3.89 3.58
C THR A 136 -14.81 4.62 4.92
N THR A 137 -13.92 4.30 5.85
CA THR A 137 -13.69 5.05 7.09
C THR A 137 -12.21 5.41 7.23
N VAL A 138 -11.90 6.46 8.01
CA VAL A 138 -10.52 6.86 8.34
C VAL A 138 -10.11 6.17 9.64
N ILE A 139 -8.97 5.47 9.63
CA ILE A 139 -8.44 4.77 10.81
C ILE A 139 -7.16 5.40 11.38
N SER A 140 -6.47 6.24 10.62
CA SER A 140 -5.29 6.97 11.08
C SER A 140 -5.12 8.28 10.34
N GLN A 141 -4.81 9.34 11.08
CA GLN A 141 -4.46 10.66 10.53
C GLN A 141 -3.07 11.07 11.00
N PRO A 142 -2.28 11.78 10.18
CA PRO A 142 -0.95 12.27 10.52
C PRO A 142 -1.03 13.41 11.54
N THR A 143 -0.98 13.09 12.84
CA THR A 143 -1.13 14.07 13.93
C THR A 143 0.08 14.12 14.86
N GLN A 144 0.95 13.11 14.82
CA GLN A 144 2.19 13.11 15.57
C GLN A 144 3.23 13.99 14.86
N SER A 145 4.11 14.64 15.62
CA SER A 145 5.11 15.57 15.05
C SER A 145 6.05 14.92 14.02
N TRP A 146 6.31 13.62 14.16
CA TRP A 146 7.11 12.84 13.21
C TRP A 146 6.33 12.44 11.95
N GLU A 147 5.00 12.57 11.91
CA GLU A 147 4.17 12.28 10.74
C GLU A 147 4.00 13.50 9.82
N THR A 148 4.46 14.67 10.26
CA THR A 148 4.17 15.97 9.63
C THR A 148 5.42 16.73 9.18
N VAL A 149 6.55 16.04 8.99
CA VAL A 149 7.77 16.69 8.51
C VAL A 149 7.67 16.88 6.99
N GLY A 150 7.73 18.14 6.55
CA GLY A 150 7.47 18.52 5.16
C GLY A 150 5.96 18.57 4.87
N ASN A 151 5.29 17.42 4.95
CA ASN A 151 3.85 17.28 4.71
C ASN A 151 3.20 16.29 5.69
N PRO A 152 1.94 16.51 6.11
CA PRO A 152 1.20 15.58 6.96
C PRO A 152 0.69 14.40 6.11
N VAL A 153 1.43 13.28 6.15
CA VAL A 153 1.17 12.11 5.31
C VAL A 153 1.11 10.84 6.14
N ASN A 154 0.11 10.00 5.90
CA ASN A 154 0.14 8.56 6.13
C ASN A 154 -0.16 7.86 4.80
N GLU A 155 0.73 6.99 4.34
CA GLU A 155 0.59 6.26 3.06
C GLU A 155 1.28 4.89 3.10
N GLY A 156 1.29 4.14 1.99
CA GLY A 156 1.94 2.83 1.90
C GLY A 156 1.52 1.81 2.99
N PRO A 157 0.23 1.61 3.29
CA PRO A 157 -0.19 0.65 4.31
C PRO A 157 0.16 -0.79 3.90
N VAL A 158 0.78 -1.55 4.80
CA VAL A 158 1.05 -2.99 4.60
C VAL A 158 0.66 -3.77 5.84
N ALA A 159 -0.18 -4.80 5.66
CA ALA A 159 -0.60 -5.68 6.75
C ALA A 159 0.45 -6.74 7.10
N MET A 160 0.73 -6.90 8.41
CA MET A 160 1.63 -7.90 8.95
C MET A 160 0.94 -8.68 10.07
N TYR A 161 1.15 -10.00 10.10
CA TYR A 161 0.55 -10.90 11.08
C TYR A 161 1.67 -11.64 11.82
N TYR A 162 1.78 -11.43 13.13
CA TYR A 162 2.84 -12.02 13.93
C TYR A 162 2.43 -12.15 15.39
N GLY A 163 2.77 -13.28 16.03
CA GLY A 163 2.51 -13.50 17.46
C GLY A 163 1.04 -13.40 17.86
N GLY A 164 0.12 -13.80 16.98
CA GLY A 164 -1.33 -13.68 17.22
C GLY A 164 -1.87 -12.25 17.12
N LYS A 165 -1.06 -11.28 16.70
CA LYS A 165 -1.43 -9.88 16.50
C LYS A 165 -1.45 -9.52 15.02
N THR A 166 -2.27 -8.53 14.71
CA THR A 166 -2.34 -7.92 13.38
C THR A 166 -1.83 -6.49 13.46
N TYR A 167 -1.00 -6.14 12.49
CA TYR A 167 -0.38 -4.83 12.39
C TYR A 167 -0.61 -4.25 11.00
N LEU A 168 -0.73 -2.93 10.91
CA LEU A 168 -0.58 -2.18 9.67
C LEU A 168 0.65 -1.29 9.80
N ALA A 169 1.72 -1.62 9.09
CA ALA A 169 2.82 -0.70 8.89
C ALA A 169 2.38 0.38 7.89
N TYR A 170 2.89 1.59 8.03
CA TYR A 170 2.62 2.68 7.09
C TYR A 170 3.78 3.67 7.08
N SER A 171 3.94 4.38 5.98
CA SER A 171 4.91 5.47 5.85
C SER A 171 4.30 6.80 6.26
N ALA A 172 5.12 7.69 6.82
CA ALA A 172 4.72 9.05 7.17
C ALA A 172 5.78 10.10 6.83
N SER A 173 5.35 11.37 6.87
CA SER A 173 6.11 12.53 6.39
C SER A 173 6.40 12.51 4.88
N ASP A 174 6.95 13.60 4.37
CA ASP A 174 7.23 13.78 2.95
C ASP A 174 8.34 12.83 2.46
N CYS A 175 8.04 12.07 1.40
CA CYS A 175 8.94 11.09 0.79
C CYS A 175 10.19 11.71 0.14
N TRP A 176 10.19 13.03 -0.11
CA TRP A 176 11.36 13.76 -0.62
C TRP A 176 12.32 14.22 0.48
N THR A 177 12.01 13.94 1.75
CA THR A 177 12.86 14.29 2.88
C THR A 177 13.55 13.06 3.43
N ALA A 178 14.66 13.26 4.16
CA ALA A 178 15.25 12.19 4.97
C ALA A 178 14.33 11.73 6.12
N SER A 179 13.17 12.34 6.31
CA SER A 179 12.23 12.07 7.39
C SER A 179 11.14 11.08 6.99
N TYR A 180 11.22 10.45 5.81
CA TYR A 180 10.33 9.34 5.45
C TYR A 180 10.59 8.16 6.39
N GLN A 181 9.56 7.79 7.14
CA GLN A 181 9.69 6.89 8.29
C GLN A 181 8.45 6.03 8.50
N LEU A 182 8.62 4.89 9.17
CA LEU A 182 7.54 3.92 9.36
C LEU A 182 6.86 4.04 10.72
N GLY A 183 5.53 4.11 10.69
CA GLY A 183 4.64 3.92 11.83
C GLY A 183 4.03 2.52 11.85
N LEU A 184 3.36 2.20 12.95
CA LEU A 184 2.63 0.95 13.13
C LEU A 184 1.28 1.21 13.80
N LEU A 185 0.21 0.72 13.18
CA LEU A 185 -1.09 0.55 13.84
C LEU A 185 -1.19 -0.91 14.30
N THR A 186 -1.37 -1.12 15.59
CA THR A 186 -1.64 -2.46 16.16
C THR A 186 -3.13 -2.62 16.35
N TRP A 187 -3.72 -3.67 15.78
CA TRP A 187 -5.13 -3.98 15.97
C TRP A 187 -5.37 -4.59 17.35
N ASN A 188 -6.24 -3.97 18.14
CA ASN A 188 -6.59 -4.40 19.49
C ASN A 188 -7.84 -5.31 19.53
N GLY A 189 -8.33 -5.76 18.37
CA GLY A 189 -9.61 -6.45 18.22
C GLY A 189 -10.77 -5.48 17.96
N GLY A 190 -12.00 -5.99 17.97
CA GLY A 190 -13.19 -5.21 17.63
C GLY A 190 -13.37 -5.03 16.11
N ASP A 191 -14.06 -3.98 15.69
CA ASP A 191 -14.29 -3.68 14.28
C ASP A 191 -13.09 -2.93 13.67
N PRO A 192 -12.35 -3.51 12.71
CA PRO A 192 -11.16 -2.88 12.13
C PRO A 192 -11.47 -1.59 11.36
N THR A 193 -12.73 -1.32 11.02
CA THR A 193 -13.12 -0.05 10.37
C THR A 193 -13.21 1.12 11.36
N GLN A 194 -13.11 0.86 12.67
CA GLN A 194 -13.10 1.90 13.69
C GLN A 194 -11.67 2.31 14.04
N ALA A 195 -11.40 3.62 14.04
CA ALA A 195 -10.10 4.15 14.44
C ALA A 195 -9.70 3.73 15.87
N SER A 196 -10.68 3.60 16.79
CA SER A 196 -10.47 3.18 18.17
C SER A 196 -9.98 1.74 18.32
N SER A 197 -10.13 0.90 17.29
CA SER A 197 -9.62 -0.47 17.26
C SER A 197 -8.09 -0.53 17.04
N TRP A 198 -7.45 0.60 16.75
CA TRP A 198 -6.04 0.66 16.37
C TRP A 198 -5.22 1.49 17.36
N ALA A 199 -4.17 0.88 17.92
CA ALA A 199 -3.15 1.60 18.67
C ALA A 199 -2.02 2.05 17.73
N LYS A 200 -1.84 3.37 17.60
CA LYS A 200 -0.77 3.98 16.81
C LYS A 200 0.53 4.06 17.63
N THR A 201 1.63 3.64 17.02
CA THR A 201 2.99 3.71 17.59
C THR A 201 4.01 4.05 16.50
N GLY A 202 5.16 4.61 16.89
CA GLY A 202 6.25 4.96 15.96
C GLY A 202 6.98 6.24 16.37
N PRO A 203 8.04 6.62 15.62
CA PRO A 203 8.53 5.94 14.42
C PRO A 203 9.42 4.72 14.73
N PHE A 204 9.38 3.69 13.89
CA PHE A 204 10.15 2.43 14.06
C PHE A 204 11.25 2.20 13.02
N LEU A 205 11.15 2.79 11.83
CA LEU A 205 12.26 2.87 10.88
C LEU A 205 12.44 4.33 10.53
N THR A 206 13.60 4.89 10.85
CA THR A 206 13.99 6.26 10.50
C THR A 206 15.28 6.22 9.70
N SER A 207 15.54 7.27 8.90
CA SER A 207 16.88 7.43 8.34
C SER A 207 17.90 7.53 9.48
N ALA A 208 19.07 6.91 9.29
CA ALA A 208 20.19 7.10 10.20
C ALA A 208 21.27 7.93 9.51
N SER A 209 21.63 9.06 10.13
CA SER A 209 22.80 9.84 9.77
C SER A 209 24.07 9.15 10.28
N GLY A 210 24.51 8.10 9.58
CA GLY A 210 25.86 7.54 9.67
C GLY A 210 26.76 8.16 8.61
N TRP A 211 27.97 8.59 8.99
CA TRP A 211 28.86 9.50 8.26
C TRP A 211 29.49 8.99 6.93
N ARG A 212 28.78 8.15 6.16
CA ARG A 212 29.03 7.78 4.74
C ARG A 212 27.89 6.87 4.28
N GLY A 213 26.95 7.40 3.51
CA GLY A 213 25.87 6.64 2.87
C GLY A 213 24.70 6.34 3.80
N SER A 214 23.49 6.72 3.39
CA SER A 214 22.25 6.39 4.09
C SER A 214 22.06 4.88 4.18
N GLN A 215 22.13 4.35 5.40
CA GLN A 215 21.68 3.00 5.72
C GLN A 215 20.53 3.09 6.72
N TRP A 216 19.55 2.20 6.55
CA TRP A 216 18.40 2.07 7.44
C TRP A 216 18.84 1.46 8.77
N VAL A 217 18.46 2.05 9.91
CA VAL A 217 18.78 1.52 11.24
C VAL A 217 17.49 1.31 12.01
N LEU A 218 17.29 0.11 12.53
CA LEU A 218 16.25 -0.18 13.50
C LEU A 218 16.64 0.46 14.85
N PRO A 219 15.74 1.19 15.53
CA PRO A 219 15.98 1.63 16.88
C PRO A 219 16.27 0.42 17.77
N LYS A 220 17.36 0.48 18.54
CA LYS A 220 17.73 -0.60 19.46
C LYS A 220 16.59 -0.81 20.46
N PRO A 221 16.12 -2.05 20.68
CA PRO A 221 15.18 -2.32 21.75
C PRO A 221 15.83 -1.95 23.09
N ARG A 222 15.14 -1.15 23.90
CA ARG A 222 15.42 -1.09 25.34
C ARG A 222 14.65 -2.24 25.96
N TRP A 223 15.39 -3.18 26.53
CA TRP A 223 14.85 -4.12 27.49
C TRP A 223 15.21 -3.56 28.87
N ASP A 224 14.24 -2.92 29.52
CA ASP A 224 14.22 -2.75 30.97
C ASP A 224 13.30 -3.80 31.60
#